data_AF-A0A0M8T5N2-F1
#
_entry.id   AF-A0A0M8T5N2-F1
#
_cell.length_a   1.000
_cell.length_b   1.000
_cell.length_c   1.000
_cell.angle_alpha   90.00
_cell.angle_beta   90.00
_cell.angle_gamma   90.00
#
_symmetry.space_group_name_H-M   'P 1'
#
loop_
_entity.id
_entity.type
_entity.pdbx_description
1 polymer ?
#
loop_
_entity_poly.entity_id
_entity_poly.type
_entity_poly.pdbx_seq_one_letter_code
_entity_poly.pdbx_strand_id
1 'polypeptide(L)'
;MTTAIPLTARQRVRETTDALIRPLQRDLLGDRPHAVAALARLRRGAGKDTSQVPDLWGLVDIGPLHDRPQDGGRPLTEGELVHAEDAVHTALTLWALHQQSRGHGMHQSGHHPTHHGLGAAVRQLMPPGEIAEPVRKRLVRAGTAPDMPQLAQRLRDIVLLLRQQDIPLDYGLLAAQLYQWQAPGGRDTVRRAWGRSFHAHRSAQNTSTPGIPAPAAAPDNNLTADKDAS
;
A
#
# COMPACT_ATOMS: atom_id res chain seq x y z
N MET A 1 17.83 -22.36 -20.89
CA MET A 1 18.14 -21.45 -19.77
C MET A 1 17.29 -20.21 -19.95
N THR A 2 16.25 -20.04 -19.12
CA THR A 2 15.39 -18.84 -19.18
C THR A 2 16.15 -17.70 -18.53
N THR A 3 16.70 -16.78 -19.32
CA THR A 3 17.35 -15.57 -18.80
C THR A 3 16.28 -14.74 -18.09
N ALA A 4 16.36 -14.62 -16.77
CA ALA A 4 15.43 -13.82 -16.00
C ALA A 4 15.54 -12.35 -16.43
N ILE A 5 14.40 -11.66 -16.55
CA ILE A 5 14.37 -10.23 -16.85
C ILE A 5 14.90 -9.48 -15.62
N PRO A 6 15.90 -8.58 -15.77
CA PRO A 6 16.48 -7.86 -14.64
C PRO A 6 15.46 -6.93 -13.99
N LEU A 7 15.54 -6.82 -12.68
CA LEU A 7 14.65 -6.00 -11.87
C LEU A 7 14.97 -4.51 -12.05
N THR A 8 13.91 -3.73 -12.25
CA THR A 8 14.01 -2.26 -12.21
C THR A 8 14.40 -1.79 -10.81
N ALA A 9 15.02 -0.60 -10.70
CA ALA A 9 15.35 0.01 -9.40
C ALA A 9 14.14 0.06 -8.45
N ARG A 10 12.96 0.39 -9.00
CA ARG A 10 11.70 0.41 -8.26
C ARG A 10 11.30 -0.98 -7.72
N GLN A 11 11.52 -2.05 -8.49
CA GLN A 11 11.26 -3.43 -8.03
C GLN A 11 12.24 -3.84 -6.95
N ARG A 12 13.53 -3.52 -7.12
CA ARG A 12 14.56 -3.74 -6.08
C ARG A 12 14.18 -3.08 -4.76
N VAL A 13 13.76 -1.82 -4.77
CA VAL A 13 13.28 -1.13 -3.55
C VAL A 13 12.11 -1.85 -2.89
N ARG A 14 11.13 -2.33 -3.69
CA ARG A 14 9.98 -3.09 -3.17
C ARG A 14 10.43 -4.37 -2.49
N GLU A 15 11.25 -5.16 -3.18
CA GLU A 15 11.70 -6.47 -2.73
C GLU A 15 12.63 -6.37 -1.52
N THR A 16 13.56 -5.42 -1.51
CA THR A 16 14.40 -5.15 -0.32
C THR A 16 13.55 -4.77 0.88
N THR A 17 12.56 -3.88 0.72
CA THR A 17 11.68 -3.48 1.83
C THR A 17 10.87 -4.67 2.36
N ASP A 18 10.31 -5.47 1.47
CA ASP A 18 9.54 -6.67 1.80
C ASP A 18 10.41 -7.72 2.53
N ALA A 19 11.63 -7.96 2.04
CA ALA A 19 12.60 -8.85 2.63
C ALA A 19 13.08 -8.40 4.02
N LEU A 20 13.13 -7.09 4.28
CA LEU A 20 13.44 -6.52 5.59
C LEU A 20 12.28 -6.65 6.58
N ILE A 21 11.04 -6.38 6.13
CA ILE A 21 9.88 -6.36 7.03
C ILE A 21 9.44 -7.76 7.42
N ARG A 22 9.37 -8.72 6.47
CA ARG A 22 8.76 -10.03 6.75
C ARG A 22 9.42 -10.80 7.91
N PRO A 23 10.76 -10.92 8.00
CA PRO A 23 11.39 -11.60 9.11
C PRO A 23 11.15 -10.88 10.43
N LEU A 24 11.30 -9.54 10.47
CA LEU A 24 11.06 -8.75 11.66
C LEU A 24 9.60 -8.86 12.13
N GLN A 25 8.63 -8.85 11.22
CA GLN A 25 7.22 -9.02 11.54
C GLN A 25 6.95 -10.40 12.11
N ARG A 26 7.50 -11.46 11.48
CA ARG A 26 7.37 -12.85 11.98
C ARG A 26 7.91 -12.97 13.40
N ASP A 27 9.10 -12.45 13.63
CA ASP A 27 9.78 -12.52 14.92
C ASP A 27 9.05 -11.69 15.99
N LEU A 28 8.50 -10.53 15.62
CA LEU A 28 7.70 -9.71 16.53
C LEU A 28 6.40 -10.41 16.94
N LEU A 29 5.71 -11.07 15.99
CA LEU A 29 4.49 -11.84 16.28
C LEU A 29 4.79 -13.08 17.14
N GLY A 30 6.03 -13.57 17.10
CA GLY A 30 6.55 -14.60 17.99
C GLY A 30 7.18 -14.06 19.29
N ASP A 31 6.93 -12.78 19.63
CA ASP A 31 7.44 -12.07 20.82
C ASP A 31 8.96 -12.21 21.04
N ARG A 32 9.73 -12.18 19.94
CA ARG A 32 11.19 -12.28 20.01
C ARG A 32 11.80 -10.97 20.52
N PRO A 33 12.62 -10.97 21.59
CA PRO A 33 13.15 -9.74 22.19
C PRO A 33 13.93 -8.84 21.22
N HIS A 34 14.71 -9.42 20.30
CA HIS A 34 15.47 -8.63 19.31
C HIS A 34 14.55 -7.85 18.36
N ALA A 35 13.44 -8.46 17.96
CA ALA A 35 12.46 -7.83 17.08
C ALA A 35 11.68 -6.71 17.79
N VAL A 36 11.33 -6.92 19.06
CA VAL A 36 10.71 -5.88 19.92
C VAL A 36 11.65 -4.67 20.07
N ALA A 37 12.94 -4.92 20.34
CA ALA A 37 13.94 -3.87 20.45
C ALA A 37 14.17 -3.13 19.11
N ALA A 38 14.26 -3.85 18.00
CA ALA A 38 14.39 -3.28 16.67
C ALA A 38 13.18 -2.39 16.31
N LEU A 39 11.96 -2.86 16.58
CA LEU A 39 10.73 -2.10 16.38
C LEU A 39 10.73 -0.79 17.18
N ALA A 40 11.13 -0.85 18.47
CA ALA A 40 11.20 0.33 19.33
C ALA A 40 12.20 1.38 18.81
N ARG A 41 13.32 0.96 18.21
CA ARG A 41 14.28 1.85 17.54
C ARG A 41 13.68 2.46 16.28
N LEU A 42 13.19 1.64 15.34
CA LEU A 42 12.62 2.09 14.07
C LEU A 42 11.49 3.12 14.26
N ARG A 43 10.64 2.93 15.27
CA ARG A 43 9.55 3.87 15.59
C ARG A 43 10.00 5.31 15.83
N ARG A 44 11.23 5.52 16.31
CA ARG A 44 11.79 6.86 16.58
C ARG A 44 12.06 7.67 15.32
N GLY A 45 12.15 7.02 14.16
CA GLY A 45 12.38 7.67 12.87
C GLY A 45 11.12 7.95 12.05
N ALA A 46 9.95 7.46 12.45
CA ALA A 46 8.74 7.63 11.65
C ALA A 46 8.36 9.11 11.48
N GLY A 47 8.34 9.57 10.23
CA GLY A 47 8.09 10.97 9.85
C GLY A 47 9.33 11.87 9.82
N LYS A 48 10.49 11.38 10.27
CA LYS A 48 11.73 12.17 10.24
C LYS A 48 12.47 11.98 8.93
N ASP A 49 13.37 12.92 8.66
CA ASP A 49 14.35 12.76 7.60
C ASP A 49 15.38 11.68 7.97
N THR A 50 15.83 10.92 6.98
CA THR A 50 16.81 9.83 7.09
C THR A 50 18.12 10.28 7.74
N SER A 51 18.56 11.51 7.44
CA SER A 51 19.75 12.14 8.01
C SER A 51 19.61 12.47 9.51
N GLN A 52 18.38 12.55 10.02
CA GLN A 52 18.08 12.94 11.41
C GLN A 52 18.02 11.75 12.37
N VAL A 53 18.29 10.54 11.89
CA VAL A 53 18.19 9.30 12.69
C VAL A 53 19.40 8.37 12.52
N PRO A 54 20.62 8.81 12.93
CA PRO A 54 21.83 7.98 12.84
C PRO A 54 21.73 6.65 13.59
N ASP A 55 20.96 6.60 14.68
CA ASP A 55 20.67 5.39 15.46
C ASP A 55 20.04 4.24 14.65
N LEU A 56 19.51 4.53 13.45
CA LEU A 56 18.91 3.55 12.56
C LEU A 56 19.90 3.00 11.51
N TRP A 57 21.09 3.60 11.41
CA TRP A 57 22.16 3.09 10.55
C TRP A 57 22.63 1.73 11.06
N GLY A 58 22.74 0.75 10.14
CA GLY A 58 23.12 -0.62 10.48
C GLY A 58 22.08 -1.43 11.29
N LEU A 59 20.90 -0.88 11.55
CA LEU A 59 19.82 -1.63 12.22
C LEU A 59 19.17 -2.66 11.29
N VAL A 60 19.12 -2.34 10.00
CA VAL A 60 18.58 -3.19 8.93
C VAL A 60 19.60 -3.25 7.80
N ASP A 61 19.72 -4.42 7.18
CA ASP A 61 20.64 -4.63 6.08
C ASP A 61 20.05 -4.11 4.76
N ILE A 62 20.40 -2.88 4.41
CA ILE A 62 20.11 -2.29 3.09
C ILE A 62 21.20 -2.59 2.05
N GLY A 63 22.20 -3.42 2.39
CA GLY A 63 23.26 -3.89 1.51
C GLY A 63 22.79 -4.37 0.13
N PRO A 64 21.65 -5.07 0.00
CA PRO A 64 21.11 -5.47 -1.30
C PRO A 64 20.82 -4.31 -2.28
N LEU A 65 20.70 -3.06 -1.82
CA LEU A 65 20.60 -1.89 -2.71
C LEU A 65 21.96 -1.45 -3.27
N HIS A 66 23.03 -1.68 -2.52
CA HIS A 66 24.41 -1.33 -2.90
C HIS A 66 25.07 -2.42 -3.75
N ASP A 67 24.65 -3.67 -3.54
CA ASP A 67 25.22 -4.82 -4.24
C ASP A 67 24.98 -4.74 -5.75
N ARG A 68 25.95 -5.26 -6.50
CA ARG A 68 25.79 -5.44 -7.94
C ARG A 68 24.66 -6.46 -8.18
N PRO A 69 23.62 -6.11 -8.97
CA PRO A 69 22.52 -7.03 -9.21
C PRO A 69 22.99 -8.35 -9.82
N GLN A 70 22.56 -9.46 -9.24
CA GLN A 70 22.89 -10.81 -9.70
C GLN A 70 22.08 -11.23 -10.94
N ASP A 71 21.00 -10.51 -11.24
CA ASP A 71 20.10 -10.72 -12.38
C ASP A 71 20.60 -10.08 -13.69
N GLY A 72 21.85 -9.58 -13.71
CA GLY A 72 22.43 -8.88 -14.85
C GLY A 72 21.98 -7.42 -15.00
N GLY A 73 21.18 -6.90 -14.05
CA GLY A 73 20.83 -5.48 -13.98
C GLY A 73 22.02 -4.58 -13.67
N ARG A 74 21.90 -3.28 -14.00
CA ARG A 74 22.92 -2.29 -13.64
C ARG A 74 22.84 -1.88 -12.16
N PRO A 75 23.97 -1.56 -11.52
CA PRO A 75 23.98 -0.87 -10.23
C PRO A 75 23.13 0.41 -10.28
N LEU A 76 22.60 0.80 -9.11
CA LEU A 76 21.98 2.11 -8.95
C LEU A 76 23.05 3.20 -9.09
N THR A 77 22.70 4.33 -9.67
CA THR A 77 23.54 5.53 -9.55
C THR A 77 23.47 6.06 -8.13
N GLU A 78 24.40 6.92 -7.73
CA GLU A 78 24.39 7.55 -6.40
C GLU A 78 23.05 8.21 -6.07
N GLY A 79 22.48 8.99 -7.01
CA GLY A 79 21.18 9.64 -6.79
C GLY A 79 20.01 8.66 -6.73
N GLU A 80 20.07 7.54 -7.45
CA GLU A 80 19.05 6.48 -7.33
C GLU A 80 19.18 5.75 -5.99
N LEU A 81 20.40 5.55 -5.50
CA LEU A 81 20.66 4.91 -4.23
C LEU A 81 20.13 5.75 -3.07
N VAL A 82 20.43 7.05 -3.03
CA VAL A 82 19.88 7.97 -2.00
C VAL A 82 18.35 7.93 -1.98
N HIS A 83 17.70 8.04 -3.14
CA HIS A 83 16.24 7.95 -3.20
C HIS A 83 15.71 6.58 -2.73
N ALA A 84 16.44 5.50 -3.01
CA ALA A 84 16.07 4.15 -2.58
C ALA A 84 16.19 4.01 -1.06
N GLU A 85 17.29 4.46 -0.47
CA GLU A 85 17.52 4.48 0.97
C GLU A 85 16.43 5.26 1.71
N ASP A 86 16.13 6.48 1.26
CA ASP A 86 15.08 7.33 1.84
C ASP A 86 13.71 6.65 1.80
N ALA A 87 13.40 5.98 0.69
CA ALA A 87 12.14 5.29 0.49
C ALA A 87 12.01 4.04 1.38
N VAL A 88 13.05 3.20 1.43
CA VAL A 88 13.08 2.01 2.29
C VAL A 88 12.99 2.42 3.76
N HIS A 89 13.78 3.41 4.17
CA HIS A 89 13.79 3.90 5.53
C HIS A 89 12.42 4.46 5.95
N THR A 90 11.82 5.31 5.12
CA THR A 90 10.50 5.89 5.40
C THR A 90 9.45 4.79 5.53
N ALA A 91 9.45 3.80 4.64
CA ALA A 91 8.51 2.68 4.71
C ALA A 91 8.71 1.82 5.97
N LEU A 92 9.95 1.49 6.32
CA LEU A 92 10.28 0.69 7.51
C LEU A 92 9.85 1.36 8.81
N THR A 93 10.13 2.66 8.95
CA THR A 93 9.77 3.40 10.16
C THR A 93 8.26 3.56 10.28
N LEU A 94 7.56 3.83 9.17
CA LEU A 94 6.10 3.85 9.13
C LEU A 94 5.49 2.48 9.46
N TRP A 95 6.06 1.39 8.95
CA TRP A 95 5.64 0.04 9.31
C TRP A 95 5.83 -0.22 10.79
N ALA A 96 6.98 0.14 11.35
CA ALA A 96 7.26 -0.07 12.77
C ALA A 96 6.28 0.67 13.68
N LEU A 97 5.87 1.88 13.28
CA LEU A 97 4.80 2.63 13.93
C LEU A 97 3.46 1.89 13.84
N HIS A 98 3.12 1.40 12.65
CA HIS A 98 1.86 0.70 12.40
C HIS A 98 1.74 -0.60 13.21
N GLN A 99 2.81 -1.40 13.21
CA GLN A 99 2.87 -2.71 13.84
C GLN A 99 2.87 -2.65 15.38
N GLN A 100 3.21 -1.50 15.97
CA GLN A 100 3.30 -1.35 17.42
C GLN A 100 2.03 -1.82 18.15
N SER A 101 2.19 -2.76 19.08
CA SER A 101 1.09 -3.30 19.91
C SER A 101 -0.06 -3.90 19.09
N ARG A 102 0.24 -4.47 17.92
CA ARG A 102 -0.69 -5.20 17.05
C ARG A 102 -0.37 -6.70 17.09
N GLY A 103 -1.39 -7.53 17.31
CA GLY A 103 -1.24 -8.99 17.41
C GLY A 103 -1.22 -9.73 16.07
N HIS A 104 -1.33 -9.01 14.95
CA HIS A 104 -1.27 -9.55 13.59
C HIS A 104 -0.44 -8.63 12.68
N GLY A 105 -0.02 -9.14 11.53
CA GLY A 105 0.87 -8.44 10.61
C GLY A 105 0.20 -7.25 9.92
N MET A 106 0.77 -6.06 10.12
CA MET A 106 0.34 -4.80 9.47
C MET A 106 0.97 -4.60 8.10
N HIS A 107 2.09 -5.27 7.81
CA HIS A 107 2.58 -5.41 6.47
C HIS A 107 1.96 -6.62 5.77
N GLN A 108 1.25 -6.36 4.68
CA GLN A 108 0.69 -7.38 3.80
C GLN A 108 1.03 -7.06 2.35
N SER A 109 1.87 -7.89 1.75
CA SER A 109 2.19 -7.81 0.32
C SER A 109 0.98 -8.25 -0.51
N GLY A 110 0.50 -7.39 -1.40
CA GLY A 110 -0.50 -7.80 -2.38
C GLY A 110 0.14 -8.43 -3.62
N HIS A 111 -0.41 -9.55 -4.10
CA HIS A 111 -0.16 -10.01 -5.47
C HIS A 111 -0.67 -8.99 -6.50
N HIS A 112 -1.73 -8.25 -6.14
CA HIS A 112 -2.27 -7.17 -6.96
C HIS A 112 -2.24 -5.83 -6.20
N PRO A 113 -1.73 -4.72 -6.81
CA PRO A 113 -1.51 -3.43 -6.12
C PRO A 113 -2.75 -2.76 -5.53
N THR A 114 -3.95 -3.26 -5.83
CA THR A 114 -5.22 -2.67 -5.40
C THR A 114 -5.70 -3.17 -4.04
N HIS A 115 -5.22 -4.31 -3.54
CA HIS A 115 -5.81 -4.91 -2.33
C HIS A 115 -5.18 -4.40 -1.03
N HIS A 116 -3.94 -3.90 -1.07
CA HIS A 116 -3.24 -3.34 0.11
C HIS A 116 -2.44 -2.07 -0.21
N GLY A 117 -2.74 -1.38 -1.32
CA GLY A 117 -2.11 -0.09 -1.63
C GLY A 117 -2.65 1.05 -0.75
N LEU A 118 -1.90 2.15 -0.63
CA LEU A 118 -2.25 3.27 0.27
C LEU A 118 -3.67 3.81 0.05
N GLY A 119 -4.08 4.06 -1.20
CA GLY A 119 -5.43 4.58 -1.46
C GLY A 119 -6.53 3.59 -1.10
N ALA A 120 -6.30 2.29 -1.32
CA ALA A 120 -7.21 1.22 -0.91
C ALA A 120 -7.35 1.16 0.63
N ALA A 121 -6.22 1.18 1.34
CA ALA A 121 -6.21 1.20 2.82
C ALA A 121 -6.94 2.45 3.36
N VAL A 122 -6.70 3.62 2.76
CA VAL A 122 -7.42 4.85 3.14
C VAL A 122 -8.91 4.78 2.82
N ARG A 123 -9.31 4.09 1.75
CA ARG A 123 -10.73 3.88 1.44
C ARG A 123 -11.43 3.02 2.49
N GLN A 124 -10.73 2.04 3.07
CA GLN A 124 -11.26 1.17 4.13
C GLN A 124 -11.51 1.91 5.46
N LEU A 125 -10.92 3.10 5.66
CA LEU A 125 -11.26 3.98 6.80
C LEU A 125 -12.65 4.62 6.69
N MET A 126 -13.35 4.44 5.56
CA MET A 126 -14.65 5.05 5.29
C MET A 126 -15.76 4.00 5.29
N PRO A 127 -16.98 4.36 5.73
CA PRO A 127 -18.15 3.51 5.56
C PRO A 127 -18.34 3.11 4.08
N PRO A 128 -18.89 1.91 3.81
CA PRO A 128 -19.33 1.54 2.47
C PRO A 128 -20.29 2.60 1.88
N GLY A 129 -20.18 2.86 0.58
CA GLY A 129 -21.03 3.86 -0.10
C GLY A 129 -20.64 5.32 0.14
N GLU A 130 -20.07 5.67 1.28
CA GLU A 130 -19.78 7.07 1.65
C GLU A 130 -18.34 7.51 1.28
N ILE A 131 -18.12 8.82 1.25
CA ILE A 131 -16.78 9.43 1.17
C ILE A 131 -16.64 10.38 2.35
N ALA A 132 -15.82 10.00 3.32
CA ALA A 132 -15.41 10.90 4.39
C ALA A 132 -14.41 11.93 3.84
N GLU A 133 -14.89 13.10 3.42
CA GLU A 133 -14.05 14.14 2.83
C GLU A 133 -12.80 14.51 3.65
N PRO A 134 -12.82 14.54 5.01
CA PRO A 134 -11.60 14.78 5.79
C PRO A 134 -10.50 13.74 5.55
N VAL A 135 -10.86 12.45 5.46
CA VAL A 135 -9.91 11.35 5.23
C VAL A 135 -9.40 11.38 3.78
N ARG A 136 -10.28 11.63 2.81
CA ARG A 136 -9.89 11.83 1.40
C ARG A 136 -8.91 13.00 1.25
N LYS A 137 -9.19 14.14 1.89
CA LYS A 137 -8.31 15.32 1.86
C LYS A 137 -6.92 15.02 2.45
N ARG A 138 -6.80 14.17 3.46
CA ARG A 138 -5.49 13.73 4.00
C ARG A 138 -4.66 13.00 2.93
N LEU A 139 -5.26 12.07 2.19
CA LEU A 139 -4.57 11.37 1.09
C LEU A 139 -4.15 12.33 -0.02
N VAL A 140 -5.03 13.25 -0.42
CA VAL A 140 -4.69 14.28 -1.42
C VAL A 140 -3.53 15.15 -0.94
N ARG A 141 -3.57 15.61 0.32
CA ARG A 141 -2.48 16.38 0.93
C ARG A 141 -1.18 15.59 0.95
N ALA A 142 -1.18 14.31 1.30
CA ALA A 142 0.04 13.49 1.22
C ALA A 142 0.62 13.51 -0.20
N GLY A 143 -0.20 13.30 -1.23
CA GLY A 143 0.24 13.30 -2.63
C GLY A 143 0.77 14.64 -3.17
N THR A 144 0.46 15.76 -2.50
CA THR A 144 0.92 17.11 -2.86
C THR A 144 1.94 17.67 -1.87
N ALA A 145 2.64 16.80 -1.12
CA ALA A 145 3.77 17.22 -0.31
C ALA A 145 4.84 17.96 -1.15
N PRO A 146 5.51 18.99 -0.59
CA PRO A 146 6.57 19.72 -1.31
C PRO A 146 7.84 18.90 -1.43
N ASP A 147 8.15 18.08 -0.43
CA ASP A 147 9.35 17.25 -0.34
C ASP A 147 9.09 15.95 0.45
N MET A 148 10.14 15.12 0.54
CA MET A 148 10.10 13.80 1.18
C MET A 148 9.84 13.86 2.69
N PRO A 149 10.48 14.76 3.49
CA PRO A 149 10.16 14.89 4.91
C PRO A 149 8.70 15.23 5.19
N GLN A 150 8.11 16.20 4.46
CA GLN A 150 6.70 16.53 4.64
C GLN A 150 5.77 15.43 4.14
N LEU A 151 6.18 14.67 3.12
CA LEU A 151 5.46 13.47 2.71
C LEU A 151 5.46 12.42 3.83
N ALA A 152 6.63 12.13 4.42
CA ALA A 152 6.78 11.16 5.52
C ALA A 152 5.91 11.53 6.73
N GLN A 153 5.86 12.81 7.12
CA GLN A 153 4.96 13.29 8.18
C GLN A 153 3.47 13.09 7.83
N ARG A 154 3.05 13.46 6.61
CA ARG A 154 1.65 13.27 6.18
C ARG A 154 1.26 11.79 6.10
N LEU A 155 2.19 10.93 5.70
CA LEU A 155 1.98 9.48 5.69
C LEU A 155 1.93 8.90 7.11
N ARG A 156 2.74 9.42 8.04
CA ARG A 156 2.68 9.06 9.46
C ARG A 156 1.29 9.29 10.02
N ASP A 157 0.69 10.44 9.76
CA ASP A 157 -0.68 10.76 10.20
C ASP A 157 -1.71 9.78 9.64
N ILE A 158 -1.57 9.38 8.36
CA ILE A 158 -2.46 8.40 7.74
C ILE A 158 -2.26 7.01 8.38
N VAL A 159 -1.02 6.58 8.56
CA VAL A 159 -0.69 5.28 9.17
C VAL A 159 -1.23 5.17 10.60
N LEU A 160 -1.24 6.26 11.37
CA LEU A 160 -1.86 6.27 12.70
C LEU A 160 -3.37 6.00 12.65
N LEU A 161 -4.07 6.50 11.61
CA LEU A 161 -5.50 6.19 11.41
C LEU A 161 -5.70 4.72 11.00
N LEU A 162 -4.87 4.21 10.07
CA LEU A 162 -4.92 2.80 9.67
C LEU A 162 -4.69 1.87 10.87
N ARG A 163 -3.71 2.21 11.71
CA ARG A 163 -3.41 1.48 12.94
C ARG A 163 -4.57 1.42 13.92
N GLN A 164 -5.34 2.51 14.04
CA GLN A 164 -6.51 2.54 14.93
C GLN A 164 -7.62 1.59 14.48
N GLN A 165 -7.68 1.28 13.19
CA GLN A 165 -8.71 0.44 12.58
C GLN A 165 -8.16 -0.93 12.14
N ASP A 166 -6.91 -1.26 12.52
CA ASP A 166 -6.26 -2.52 12.19
C ASP A 166 -6.20 -2.84 10.67
N ILE A 167 -6.10 -1.78 9.85
CA ILE A 167 -6.09 -1.89 8.38
C ILE A 167 -4.65 -2.10 7.88
N PRO A 168 -4.31 -3.26 7.28
CA PRO A 168 -2.95 -3.55 6.81
C PRO A 168 -2.57 -2.76 5.54
N LEU A 169 -1.26 -2.66 5.29
CA LEU A 169 -0.68 -1.94 4.15
C LEU A 169 0.48 -2.72 3.50
N ASP A 170 0.60 -2.65 2.18
CA ASP A 170 1.77 -3.14 1.43
C ASP A 170 2.90 -2.10 1.51
N TYR A 171 3.71 -2.19 2.57
CA TYR A 171 4.88 -1.34 2.77
C TYR A 171 5.97 -1.48 1.70
N GLY A 172 6.11 -2.64 1.06
CA GLY A 172 7.03 -2.79 -0.07
C GLY A 172 6.55 -1.98 -1.28
N LEU A 173 5.24 -2.03 -1.58
CA LEU A 173 4.64 -1.17 -2.60
C LEU A 173 4.75 0.30 -2.23
N LEU A 174 4.55 0.66 -0.96
CA LEU A 174 4.71 2.03 -0.49
C LEU A 174 6.15 2.52 -0.72
N ALA A 175 7.17 1.74 -0.35
CA ALA A 175 8.58 2.08 -0.59
C ALA A 175 8.86 2.30 -2.08
N ALA A 176 8.41 1.41 -2.96
CA ALA A 176 8.56 1.59 -4.41
C ALA A 176 7.85 2.84 -4.94
N GLN A 177 6.71 3.21 -4.35
CA GLN A 177 6.01 4.45 -4.69
C GLN A 177 6.74 5.68 -4.16
N LEU A 178 7.34 5.62 -2.96
CA LEU A 178 8.16 6.68 -2.39
C LEU A 178 9.44 6.92 -3.20
N TYR A 179 10.11 5.85 -3.62
CA TYR A 179 11.23 5.92 -4.56
C TYR A 179 10.80 6.62 -5.86
N GLN A 180 9.70 6.15 -6.46
CA GLN A 180 9.18 6.74 -7.68
C GLN A 180 8.75 8.20 -7.49
N TRP A 181 8.22 8.58 -6.32
CA TRP A 181 7.74 9.94 -6.04
C TRP A 181 8.86 10.99 -6.13
N GLN A 182 10.09 10.59 -5.79
CA GLN A 182 11.28 11.45 -5.81
C GLN A 182 11.82 11.69 -7.24
N ALA A 183 11.50 10.81 -8.19
CA ALA A 183 11.92 10.95 -9.58
C ALA A 183 11.18 12.09 -10.31
N PRO A 184 11.80 12.72 -11.34
CA PRO A 184 11.11 13.69 -12.20
C PRO A 184 9.81 13.12 -12.79
N GLY A 185 8.69 13.85 -12.68
CA GLY A 185 7.37 13.40 -13.11
C GLY A 185 6.75 12.26 -12.27
N GLY A 186 7.49 11.77 -11.26
CA GLY A 186 7.10 10.67 -10.41
C GLY A 186 5.90 10.97 -9.51
N ARG A 187 5.82 12.20 -8.99
CA ARG A 187 4.72 12.65 -8.11
C ARG A 187 3.35 12.43 -8.73
N ASP A 188 3.16 12.80 -10.00
CA ASP A 188 1.89 12.60 -10.71
C ASP A 188 1.56 11.11 -10.89
N THR A 189 2.57 10.31 -11.18
CA THR A 189 2.38 8.86 -11.36
C THR A 189 1.93 8.20 -10.06
N VAL A 190 2.55 8.59 -8.94
CA VAL A 190 2.20 8.09 -7.60
C VAL A 190 0.83 8.58 -7.16
N ARG A 191 0.51 9.87 -7.35
CA ARG A 191 -0.83 10.42 -7.10
C ARG A 191 -1.91 9.66 -7.86
N ARG A 192 -1.70 9.40 -9.15
CA ARG A 192 -2.63 8.61 -9.98
C ARG A 192 -2.75 7.17 -9.46
N ALA A 193 -1.66 6.54 -9.04
CA ALA A 193 -1.70 5.19 -8.47
C ALA A 193 -2.51 5.14 -7.16
N TRP A 194 -2.30 6.10 -6.26
CA TRP A 194 -3.08 6.21 -5.02
C TRP A 194 -4.56 6.45 -5.32
N GLY A 195 -4.89 7.38 -6.23
CA GLY A 195 -6.26 7.64 -6.65
C GLY A 195 -6.94 6.40 -7.24
N ARG A 196 -6.27 5.66 -8.14
CA ARG A 196 -6.81 4.39 -8.68
C ARG A 196 -7.07 3.37 -7.58
N SER A 197 -6.13 3.17 -6.66
CA SER A 197 -6.30 2.21 -5.56
C SER A 197 -7.45 2.61 -4.62
N PHE A 198 -7.65 3.91 -4.40
CA PHE A 198 -8.78 4.44 -3.61
C PHE A 198 -10.13 4.15 -4.26
N HIS A 199 -10.22 4.20 -5.60
CA HIS A 199 -11.46 3.94 -6.33
C HIS A 199 -11.69 2.46 -6.71
N ALA A 200 -10.66 1.61 -6.66
CA ALA A 200 -10.75 0.19 -7.06
C ALA A 200 -11.82 -0.59 -6.27
N HIS A 201 -12.02 -0.27 -4.99
CA HIS A 201 -13.00 -0.95 -4.13
C HIS A 201 -14.47 -0.66 -4.51
N ARG A 202 -14.75 0.49 -5.13
CA ARG A 202 -16.12 0.82 -5.59
C ARG A 202 -16.52 0.02 -6.84
N SER A 203 -15.55 -0.36 -7.67
CA SER A 203 -15.82 -1.09 -8.92
C SER A 203 -16.18 -2.55 -8.67
N ALA A 204 -15.58 -3.19 -7.65
CA ALA A 204 -15.88 -4.56 -7.26
C ALA A 204 -17.26 -4.72 -6.57
N GLN A 205 -17.74 -3.69 -5.84
CA GLN A 205 -19.06 -3.73 -5.21
C GLN A 205 -20.19 -3.31 -6.16
N ASN A 206 -19.92 -2.44 -7.14
CA ASN A 206 -20.90 -2.05 -8.16
C ASN A 206 -21.07 -3.11 -9.29
N THR A 207 -20.23 -4.13 -9.32
CA THR A 207 -20.34 -5.26 -10.27
C THR A 207 -21.08 -6.46 -9.68
N SER A 208 -21.54 -6.37 -8.43
CA SER A 208 -22.61 -7.23 -7.92
C SER A 208 -23.93 -6.82 -8.58
N THR A 209 -24.24 -7.46 -9.70
CA THR A 209 -25.45 -7.31 -10.51
C THR A 209 -26.72 -7.10 -9.68
N PRO A 210 -27.50 -6.02 -9.88
CA PRO A 210 -28.91 -6.00 -9.50
C PRO A 210 -29.60 -7.09 -10.33
N GLY A 211 -30.22 -8.05 -9.65
CA GLY A 211 -30.93 -9.16 -10.27
C GLY A 211 -31.83 -8.68 -11.41
N ILE A 212 -31.68 -9.30 -12.57
CA ILE A 212 -32.62 -9.15 -13.69
C ILE A 212 -34.01 -9.49 -13.14
N PRO A 213 -34.99 -8.59 -13.15
CA PRO A 213 -36.36 -8.97 -12.80
C PRO A 213 -36.86 -9.91 -13.90
N ALA A 214 -37.39 -11.06 -13.49
CA ALA A 214 -38.08 -11.98 -14.38
C ALA A 214 -39.18 -11.23 -15.17
N PRO A 215 -39.37 -11.52 -16.47
CA PRO A 215 -40.39 -10.84 -17.25
C PRO A 215 -41.77 -11.14 -16.67
N ALA A 216 -42.52 -10.08 -16.38
CA ALA A 216 -43.88 -10.13 -15.88
C ALA A 216 -44.78 -10.94 -16.84
N ALA A 217 -45.53 -11.88 -16.26
CA ALA A 217 -46.58 -12.61 -16.94
C ALA A 217 -47.60 -11.64 -17.55
N ALA A 218 -47.97 -11.89 -18.80
CA ALA A 218 -49.00 -11.15 -19.53
C ALA A 218 -50.37 -11.32 -18.82
N PRO A 219 -51.24 -10.29 -18.84
CA PRO A 219 -52.56 -10.40 -18.25
C PRO A 219 -53.47 -11.27 -19.13
N ASP A 220 -54.16 -12.20 -18.46
CA ASP A 220 -55.24 -13.03 -18.99
C ASP A 220 -56.36 -12.15 -19.55
N ASN A 221 -56.57 -12.21 -20.87
CA ASN A 221 -57.77 -11.69 -21.51
C ASN A 221 -58.80 -12.82 -21.56
N ASN A 222 -59.70 -12.81 -20.59
CA ASN A 222 -60.86 -13.70 -20.56
C ASN A 222 -62.06 -12.99 -21.22
N LEU A 223 -62.45 -13.46 -22.42
CA LEU A 223 -63.71 -13.12 -23.08
C LEU A 223 -64.35 -14.42 -23.60
N THR A 224 -65.12 -15.01 -22.69
CA THR A 224 -66.40 -15.73 -22.79
C THR A 224 -67.03 -16.07 -24.16
N ALA A 225 -67.61 -17.27 -24.17
CA ALA A 225 -68.74 -17.80 -24.96
C ALA A 225 -68.42 -18.23 -26.40
N ASP A 226 -68.89 -19.34 -26.97
CA ASP A 226 -70.07 -20.20 -26.76
C ASP A 226 -69.71 -21.55 -27.45
N LYS A 227 -69.79 -22.71 -26.79
CA LYS A 227 -70.92 -23.66 -26.82
C LYS A 227 -70.99 -24.57 -28.07
N ASP A 228 -70.92 -25.86 -27.76
CA ASP A 228 -71.49 -27.05 -28.42
C ASP A 228 -71.10 -27.46 -29.86
N ALA A 229 -70.50 -28.65 -29.88
CA ALA A 229 -70.94 -29.83 -30.64
C ALA A 229 -70.65 -29.94 -32.15
N SER A 230 -69.86 -31.00 -32.40
CA SER A 230 -69.68 -31.79 -33.64
C SER A 230 -68.74 -31.23 -34.71
#